data_AF-A0A669DIQ9-F1
#
_entry.id   AF-A0A669DIQ9-F1
#
_cell.length_a   1.000
_cell.length_b   1.000
_cell.length_c   1.000
_cell.angle_alpha   90.00
_cell.angle_beta   90.00
_cell.angle_gamma   90.00
#
_symmetry.space_group_name_H-M   'P 1'
#
loop_
_entity.id
_entity.type
_entity.pdbx_description
1 polymer ?
#
loop_
_entity_poly.entity_id
_entity_poly.type
_entity_poly.pdbx_seq_one_letter_code
_entity_poly.pdbx_strand_id
1 'polypeptide(L)'
;RTGPKLEFLCCICLEVFTDPVSTPCGHNFCKNCITQHWNSREVLCDVCTGTKLKALKSCLVCLTSYCETHLQPHQTVSGLKRHQLIDPVKNLERRICSKHDKLLEMFCKSDQMCVCVVCSVSDHKRHDVVPLKEEYKVKKAGLVKKQAEIQGMILKRLEKVQEVKRSVQLSKEEADRELEGGVQFFADLMDFLYQITANKMSFCNGRSCKEVCLQHFCSSHHR
;
A
#
# COMPACT_ATOMS: atom_id res chain seq x y z
N ARG A 1 25.51 0.30 -2.92
CA ARG A 1 24.22 0.22 -2.19
C ARG A 1 23.30 1.30 -2.76
N THR A 2 22.56 0.99 -3.81
CA THR A 2 21.59 1.90 -4.44
C THR A 2 20.32 1.09 -4.65
N GLY A 3 19.46 1.05 -3.64
CA GLY A 3 18.09 0.54 -3.79
C GLY A 3 17.26 1.57 -4.55
N PRO A 4 16.34 1.16 -5.45
CA PRO A 4 15.60 2.11 -6.26
C PRO A 4 14.58 2.86 -5.40
N LYS A 5 14.75 4.18 -5.26
CA LYS A 5 13.83 5.19 -4.69
C LYS A 5 12.48 5.31 -5.45
N LEU A 6 12.05 4.30 -6.20
CA LEU A 6 10.87 4.37 -7.08
C LEU A 6 9.53 4.07 -6.40
N GLU A 7 9.51 3.68 -5.11
CA GLU A 7 8.28 3.24 -4.44
C GLU A 7 7.28 4.35 -4.09
N PHE A 8 7.66 5.63 -4.21
CA PHE A 8 6.82 6.77 -3.82
C PHE A 8 6.45 7.71 -4.97
N LEU A 9 6.72 7.32 -6.22
CA LEU A 9 6.47 8.16 -7.39
C LEU A 9 5.20 7.73 -8.14
N CYS A 10 4.43 8.71 -8.59
CA CYS A 10 3.32 8.51 -9.50
C CYS A 10 3.84 8.29 -10.92
N CYS A 11 3.50 7.18 -11.57
CA CYS A 11 3.94 6.90 -12.94
C CYS A 11 3.28 7.78 -14.02
N ILE A 12 2.36 8.67 -13.67
CA ILE A 12 1.73 9.62 -14.60
C ILE A 12 2.51 10.93 -14.61
N CYS A 13 2.74 11.55 -13.45
CA CYS A 13 3.46 12.81 -13.35
C CYS A 13 4.96 12.64 -13.04
N LEU A 14 5.41 11.42 -12.72
CA LEU A 14 6.78 11.07 -12.31
C LEU A 14 7.26 11.77 -11.03
N GLU A 15 6.33 12.35 -10.27
CA GLU A 15 6.58 13.06 -9.00
C GLU A 15 6.11 12.23 -7.80
N VAL A 16 6.53 12.65 -6.59
CA VAL A 16 6.04 12.07 -5.33
C VAL A 16 4.52 12.19 -5.23
N PHE A 17 3.86 11.13 -4.72
CA PHE A 17 2.40 11.11 -4.61
C PHE A 17 1.83 12.32 -3.84
N THR A 18 0.90 13.03 -4.48
CA THR A 18 0.01 14.01 -3.83
C THR A 18 -1.38 13.40 -3.76
N ASP A 19 -1.93 13.25 -2.55
CA ASP A 19 -3.20 12.54 -2.28
C ASP A 19 -3.26 11.17 -3.01
N PRO A 20 -2.47 10.17 -2.57
CA PRO A 20 -2.40 8.89 -3.26
C PRO A 20 -3.75 8.17 -3.29
N VAL A 21 -4.10 7.64 -4.47
CA VAL A 21 -5.24 6.77 -4.71
C VAL A 21 -4.73 5.42 -5.19
N SER A 22 -5.17 4.35 -4.53
CA SER A 22 -4.85 2.97 -4.91
C SER A 22 -5.92 2.40 -5.85
N THR A 23 -5.48 1.79 -6.95
CA THR A 23 -6.33 1.05 -7.88
C THR A 23 -6.61 -0.38 -7.38
N PRO A 24 -7.66 -1.07 -7.89
CA PRO A 24 -7.92 -2.46 -7.52
C PRO A 24 -6.79 -3.44 -7.83
N CYS A 25 -5.87 -3.10 -8.73
CA CYS A 25 -4.65 -3.89 -9.01
C CYS A 25 -3.45 -3.50 -8.14
N GLY A 26 -3.63 -2.67 -7.11
CA GLY A 26 -2.61 -2.33 -6.11
C GLY A 26 -1.66 -1.18 -6.49
N HIS A 27 -1.77 -0.64 -7.69
CA HIS A 27 -0.95 0.52 -8.11
C HIS A 27 -1.49 1.82 -7.52
N ASN A 28 -0.58 2.73 -7.15
CA ASN A 28 -0.87 4.03 -6.54
C ASN A 28 -0.60 5.18 -7.52
N PHE A 29 -1.41 6.23 -7.45
CA PHE A 29 -1.32 7.40 -8.31
C PHE A 29 -1.72 8.66 -7.55
N CYS A 30 -1.29 9.85 -7.97
CA CYS A 30 -1.86 11.10 -7.46
C CYS A 30 -3.36 11.16 -7.82
N LYS A 31 -4.22 11.59 -6.90
CA LYS A 31 -5.66 11.74 -7.13
C LYS A 31 -5.97 12.48 -8.43
N ASN A 32 -5.35 13.65 -8.63
CA ASN A 32 -5.57 14.43 -9.85
C ASN A 32 -5.11 13.69 -11.12
N CYS A 33 -3.95 13.03 -11.07
CA CYS A 33 -3.40 12.29 -12.22
C CYS A 33 -4.31 11.14 -12.64
N ILE A 34 -4.79 10.33 -11.68
CA ILE A 34 -5.66 9.20 -12.01
C ILE A 34 -7.06 9.67 -12.41
N THR A 35 -7.59 10.73 -11.79
CA THR A 35 -8.86 11.32 -12.20
C THR A 35 -8.79 11.87 -13.62
N GLN A 36 -7.74 12.61 -13.98
CA GLN A 36 -7.53 13.08 -15.35
C GLN A 36 -7.37 11.92 -16.34
N HIS A 37 -6.64 10.87 -15.97
CA HIS A 37 -6.52 9.68 -16.81
C HIS A 37 -7.86 8.92 -16.97
N TRP A 38 -8.69 8.84 -15.94
CA TRP A 38 -10.03 8.27 -16.07
C TRP A 38 -10.97 9.16 -16.89
N ASN A 39 -10.84 10.48 -16.76
CA ASN A 39 -11.56 11.43 -17.59
C ASN A 39 -11.10 11.36 -19.06
N SER A 40 -9.83 11.02 -19.35
CA SER A 40 -9.39 10.72 -20.72
C SER A 40 -9.93 9.39 -21.27
N ARG A 41 -10.54 8.56 -20.41
CA ARG A 41 -11.32 7.38 -20.82
C ARG A 41 -12.81 7.68 -21.01
N GLU A 42 -13.20 8.94 -21.19
CA GLU A 42 -14.54 9.28 -21.65
C GLU A 42 -14.92 8.48 -22.90
N VAL A 43 -16.14 7.95 -22.89
CA VAL A 43 -16.73 7.33 -24.07
C VAL A 43 -17.19 8.46 -24.97
N LEU A 44 -16.74 8.45 -26.22
CA LEU A 44 -17.09 9.48 -27.18
C LEU A 44 -18.31 9.04 -27.98
N CYS A 45 -19.01 9.99 -28.58
CA CYS A 45 -20.11 9.72 -29.48
C CYS A 45 -19.60 9.08 -30.76
N ASP A 46 -20.26 8.00 -31.17
CA ASP A 46 -19.89 7.23 -32.37
C ASP A 46 -20.44 7.83 -33.66
N VAL A 47 -21.48 8.67 -33.55
CA VAL A 47 -22.20 9.26 -34.70
C VAL A 47 -21.60 10.59 -35.17
N CYS A 48 -20.90 11.32 -34.30
CA CYS A 48 -20.27 12.59 -34.66
C CYS A 48 -19.29 12.43 -35.83
N THR A 49 -19.48 13.23 -36.88
CA THR A 49 -18.52 13.41 -37.97
C THR A 49 -17.59 14.58 -37.62
N GLY A 50 -16.29 14.32 -37.46
CA GLY A 50 -15.30 15.31 -37.01
C GLY A 50 -14.95 15.20 -35.52
N THR A 51 -14.92 16.33 -34.80
CA THR A 51 -14.62 16.34 -33.36
C THR A 51 -15.70 15.59 -32.59
N LYS A 52 -15.32 14.43 -32.04
CA LYS A 52 -16.26 13.60 -31.28
C LYS A 52 -16.56 14.24 -29.92
N LEU A 53 -17.84 14.41 -29.64
CA LEU A 53 -18.32 14.88 -28.34
C LEU A 53 -18.38 13.74 -27.34
N LYS A 54 -18.34 14.06 -26.04
CA LYS A 54 -18.57 13.10 -24.96
C LYS A 54 -19.95 12.45 -25.10
N ALA A 55 -20.01 11.13 -25.02
CA ALA A 55 -21.25 10.39 -24.97
C ALA A 55 -21.93 10.55 -23.59
N LEU A 56 -23.25 10.66 -23.60
CA LEU A 56 -24.07 10.72 -22.40
C LEU A 56 -24.78 9.40 -22.12
N LYS A 57 -25.13 8.65 -23.16
CA LYS A 57 -25.70 7.30 -23.05
C LYS A 57 -25.20 6.38 -24.15
N SER A 58 -25.18 5.09 -23.87
CA SER A 58 -25.04 4.02 -24.86
C SER A 58 -26.35 3.28 -25.02
N CYS A 59 -26.71 2.92 -26.25
CA CYS A 59 -27.88 2.10 -26.54
C CYS A 59 -27.48 0.63 -26.69
N LEU A 60 -28.13 -0.26 -25.94
CA LEU A 60 -27.88 -1.70 -26.01
C LEU A 60 -28.51 -2.37 -27.25
N VAL A 61 -29.42 -1.68 -27.93
CA VAL A 61 -30.04 -2.18 -29.17
C VAL A 61 -29.20 -1.76 -30.38
N CYS A 62 -28.79 -0.49 -30.45
CA CYS A 62 -27.96 0.02 -31.55
C CYS A 62 -26.47 -0.29 -31.38
N LEU A 63 -26.04 -0.73 -30.19
CA LEU A 63 -24.63 -0.92 -29.82
C LEU A 63 -23.77 0.32 -30.10
N THR A 64 -24.34 1.50 -29.85
CA THR A 64 -23.76 2.79 -30.22
C THR A 64 -23.85 3.76 -29.04
N SER A 65 -22.85 4.61 -28.87
CA SER A 65 -22.79 5.67 -27.86
C SER A 65 -23.09 7.04 -28.45
N TYR A 66 -23.91 7.82 -27.75
CA TYR A 66 -24.48 9.07 -28.25
C TYR A 66 -24.16 10.24 -27.32
N CYS A 67 -23.73 11.37 -27.89
CA CYS A 67 -23.82 12.67 -27.24
C CYS A 67 -25.27 13.16 -27.22
N GLU A 68 -25.56 14.25 -26.52
CA GLU A 68 -26.93 14.79 -26.36
C GLU A 68 -27.71 14.90 -27.68
N THR A 69 -27.10 15.50 -28.71
CA THR A 69 -27.75 15.75 -30.00
C THR A 69 -28.14 14.45 -30.71
N HIS A 70 -27.26 13.45 -30.70
CA HIS A 70 -27.53 12.15 -31.33
C HIS A 70 -28.34 11.21 -30.43
N LEU A 71 -28.44 11.50 -29.14
CA LEU A 71 -29.28 10.78 -28.19
C LEU A 71 -30.75 11.21 -28.30
N GLN A 72 -31.00 12.48 -28.62
CA GLN A 72 -32.32 13.10 -28.72
C GLN A 72 -33.38 12.23 -29.42
N PRO A 73 -33.11 11.61 -30.59
CA PRO A 73 -34.09 10.74 -31.26
C PRO A 73 -34.53 9.53 -30.43
N HIS A 74 -33.67 8.98 -29.57
CA HIS A 74 -34.03 7.88 -28.67
C HIS A 74 -35.00 8.32 -27.56
N GLN A 75 -35.09 9.62 -27.29
CA GLN A 75 -35.97 10.18 -26.29
C GLN A 75 -37.27 10.72 -26.90
N THR A 76 -37.26 11.15 -28.16
CA THR A 76 -38.42 11.80 -28.80
C THR A 76 -39.17 10.90 -29.76
N VAL A 77 -38.50 10.03 -30.52
CA VAL A 77 -39.13 9.16 -31.51
C VAL A 77 -39.76 7.94 -30.82
N SER A 78 -41.06 7.74 -30.98
CA SER A 78 -41.82 6.66 -30.32
C SER A 78 -41.21 5.26 -30.52
N GLY A 79 -40.72 4.97 -31.73
CA GLY A 79 -40.08 3.68 -32.05
C GLY A 79 -38.73 3.45 -31.35
N LEU A 80 -38.03 4.51 -30.96
CA LEU A 80 -36.72 4.45 -30.30
C LEU A 80 -36.80 4.60 -28.78
N LYS A 81 -37.90 5.12 -28.22
CA LYS A 81 -38.12 5.19 -26.76
C LYS A 81 -38.03 3.84 -26.04
N ARG A 82 -38.29 2.74 -26.75
CA ARG A 82 -38.18 1.37 -26.24
C ARG A 82 -36.74 0.84 -26.21
N HIS A 83 -35.79 1.55 -26.81
CA HIS A 83 -34.40 1.15 -26.79
C HIS A 83 -33.83 1.37 -25.39
N GLN A 84 -33.16 0.34 -24.87
CA GLN A 84 -32.55 0.43 -23.55
C GLN A 84 -31.27 1.26 -23.61
N LEU A 85 -31.28 2.39 -22.90
CA LEU A 85 -30.14 3.29 -22.73
C LEU A 85 -29.48 3.05 -21.38
N ILE A 86 -28.15 2.98 -21.38
CA ILE A 86 -27.32 2.86 -20.18
C ILE A 86 -26.27 3.96 -20.14
N ASP A 87 -25.58 4.09 -19.02
CA ASP A 87 -24.41 4.98 -18.94
C ASP A 87 -23.36 4.57 -19.97
N PRO A 88 -22.56 5.52 -20.49
CA PRO A 88 -21.63 5.24 -21.56
C PRO A 88 -20.62 4.17 -21.15
N VAL A 89 -20.52 3.11 -21.93
CA VAL A 89 -19.58 2.02 -21.69
C VAL A 89 -18.74 1.76 -22.94
N LYS A 90 -17.45 1.52 -22.72
CA LYS A 90 -16.58 1.02 -23.80
C LYS A 90 -16.90 -0.45 -24.09
N ASN A 91 -16.75 -0.86 -25.35
CA ASN A 91 -16.90 -2.24 -25.82
C ASN A 91 -18.32 -2.81 -25.57
N LEU A 92 -19.34 -2.18 -26.14
CA LEU A 92 -20.74 -2.62 -26.05
C LEU A 92 -20.92 -4.05 -26.60
N GLU A 93 -20.13 -4.41 -27.60
CA GLU A 93 -20.11 -5.72 -28.27
C GLU A 93 -19.78 -6.85 -27.30
N ARG A 94 -19.03 -6.60 -26.22
CA ARG A 94 -18.73 -7.63 -25.20
C ARG A 94 -19.92 -7.97 -24.30
N ARG A 95 -20.98 -7.16 -24.33
CA ARG A 95 -22.27 -7.46 -23.67
C ARG A 95 -23.22 -8.26 -24.57
N ILE A 96 -22.81 -8.35 -25.84
CA ILE A 96 -23.22 -9.18 -26.98
C ILE A 96 -23.03 -10.69 -26.83
N CYS A 97 -24.05 -11.54 -26.74
CA CYS A 97 -23.83 -12.95 -27.05
C CYS A 97 -23.49 -13.10 -28.53
N SER A 98 -22.26 -13.53 -28.84
CA SER A 98 -21.79 -13.71 -30.22
C SER A 98 -22.57 -14.76 -31.02
N LYS A 99 -23.22 -15.72 -30.36
CA LYS A 99 -24.02 -16.77 -31.01
C LYS A 99 -25.46 -16.35 -31.31
N HIS A 100 -26.06 -15.56 -30.43
CA HIS A 100 -27.51 -15.33 -30.43
C HIS A 100 -27.91 -13.87 -30.62
N ASP A 101 -26.95 -12.95 -30.64
CA ASP A 101 -27.17 -11.51 -30.72
C ASP A 101 -28.14 -10.99 -29.64
N LYS A 102 -28.00 -11.54 -28.42
CA LYS A 102 -28.77 -11.18 -27.22
C LYS A 102 -27.86 -10.78 -26.08
N LEU A 103 -28.36 -9.89 -25.22
CA LEU A 103 -27.63 -9.45 -24.04
C LEU A 103 -27.25 -10.63 -23.13
N LEU A 104 -26.04 -10.57 -22.58
CA LEU A 104 -25.53 -11.52 -21.59
C LEU A 104 -26.13 -11.21 -20.19
N GLU A 105 -27.41 -11.48 -20.01
CA GLU A 105 -28.15 -11.18 -18.77
C GLU A 105 -28.18 -12.32 -17.75
N MET A 106 -27.61 -13.48 -18.09
CA MET A 106 -27.51 -14.65 -17.23
C MET A 106 -26.05 -14.93 -16.87
N PHE A 107 -25.82 -15.64 -15.76
CA PHE A 107 -24.51 -16.09 -15.34
C PHE A 107 -24.52 -17.60 -15.11
N CYS A 108 -23.66 -18.31 -15.84
CA CYS A 108 -23.43 -19.74 -15.61
C CYS A 108 -22.38 -19.91 -14.51
N LYS A 109 -22.78 -20.46 -13.36
CA LYS A 109 -21.87 -20.74 -12.24
C LYS A 109 -20.96 -21.92 -12.50
N SER A 110 -21.42 -22.90 -13.28
CA SER A 110 -20.60 -24.05 -13.68
C SER A 110 -19.38 -23.61 -14.49
N ASP A 111 -19.60 -22.77 -15.50
CA ASP A 111 -18.53 -22.33 -16.41
C ASP A 111 -17.92 -20.96 -16.04
N GLN A 112 -18.45 -20.32 -14.99
CA GLN A 112 -18.03 -19.01 -14.50
C GLN A 112 -18.05 -17.89 -15.56
N MET A 113 -19.08 -17.89 -16.43
CA MET A 113 -19.20 -16.95 -17.53
C MET A 113 -20.61 -16.37 -17.68
N CYS A 114 -20.69 -15.14 -18.21
CA CYS A 114 -21.97 -14.54 -18.58
C CYS A 114 -22.49 -15.17 -19.87
N VAL A 115 -23.78 -15.49 -19.91
CA VAL A 115 -24.47 -16.10 -21.04
C VAL A 115 -25.77 -15.35 -21.32
N CYS A 116 -26.32 -15.46 -22.53
CA CYS A 116 -27.65 -14.90 -22.79
C CYS A 116 -28.77 -15.87 -22.38
N VAL A 117 -30.01 -15.39 -22.40
CA VAL A 117 -31.21 -16.20 -22.08
C VAL A 117 -31.41 -17.40 -23.02
N VAL A 118 -30.92 -17.32 -24.27
CA VAL A 118 -30.99 -18.45 -25.20
C VAL A 118 -29.97 -19.52 -24.83
N CYS A 119 -28.74 -19.12 -24.53
CA CYS A 119 -27.68 -20.01 -24.04
C CYS A 119 -28.10 -20.77 -22.77
N SER A 120 -28.81 -20.11 -21.84
CA SER A 120 -29.24 -20.74 -20.59
C SER A 120 -30.23 -21.88 -20.77
N VAL A 121 -31.00 -21.90 -21.87
CA VAL A 121 -31.97 -22.98 -22.17
C VAL A 121 -31.49 -23.93 -23.27
N SER A 122 -30.30 -23.68 -23.84
CA SER A 122 -29.65 -24.51 -24.87
C SER A 122 -28.33 -25.09 -24.35
N ASP A 123 -27.20 -24.49 -24.74
CA ASP A 123 -25.84 -24.95 -24.44
C ASP A 123 -25.60 -25.14 -22.93
N HIS A 124 -26.21 -24.31 -22.08
CA HIS A 124 -26.06 -24.34 -20.62
C HIS A 124 -27.32 -24.85 -19.90
N LYS A 125 -28.23 -25.56 -20.60
CA LYS A 125 -29.51 -26.04 -20.03
C LYS A 125 -29.37 -26.87 -18.76
N ARG A 126 -28.26 -27.62 -18.64
CA ARG A 126 -27.98 -28.50 -17.49
C ARG A 126 -27.04 -27.87 -16.46
N HIS A 127 -26.63 -26.62 -16.66
CA HIS A 127 -25.72 -25.93 -15.76
C HIS A 127 -26.52 -25.10 -14.75
N ASP A 128 -25.87 -24.77 -13.63
CA ASP A 128 -26.44 -23.80 -12.68
C ASP A 128 -26.33 -22.41 -13.30
N VAL A 129 -27.45 -21.90 -13.81
CA VAL A 129 -27.55 -20.59 -14.45
C VAL A 129 -28.52 -19.72 -13.68
N VAL A 130 -28.04 -18.55 -13.26
CA VAL A 130 -28.81 -17.58 -12.48
C VAL A 130 -28.85 -16.22 -13.19
N PRO A 131 -29.82 -15.34 -12.89
CA PRO A 131 -29.79 -13.97 -13.38
C PRO A 131 -28.49 -13.26 -12.98
N LEU A 132 -27.83 -12.59 -13.94
CA LEU A 132 -26.54 -11.93 -13.72
C LEU A 132 -26.61 -10.89 -12.60
N LYS A 133 -27.75 -10.19 -12.47
CA LYS A 133 -27.97 -9.18 -11.43
C LYS A 133 -27.92 -9.77 -10.03
N GLU A 134 -28.37 -11.01 -9.84
CA GLU A 134 -28.36 -11.68 -8.54
C GLU A 134 -26.96 -12.16 -8.20
N GLU A 135 -26.30 -12.84 -9.13
CA GLU A 135 -24.93 -13.29 -8.94
C GLU A 135 -23.96 -12.12 -8.69
N TYR A 136 -24.15 -11.00 -9.40
CA TYR A 136 -23.36 -9.78 -9.18
C TYR A 136 -23.46 -9.31 -7.73
N LYS A 137 -24.66 -9.32 -7.12
CA LYS A 137 -24.83 -8.91 -5.72
C LYS A 137 -24.07 -9.84 -4.79
N VAL A 138 -24.18 -11.15 -5.00
CA VAL A 138 -23.49 -12.17 -4.19
C VAL A 138 -21.97 -12.01 -4.30
N LYS A 139 -21.44 -11.97 -5.53
CA LYS A 139 -19.99 -11.82 -5.75
C LYS A 139 -19.47 -10.50 -5.22
N LYS A 140 -20.19 -9.39 -5.41
CA LYS A 140 -19.81 -8.07 -4.88
C LYS A 140 -19.76 -8.08 -3.36
N ALA A 141 -20.77 -8.64 -2.69
CA ALA A 141 -20.77 -8.77 -1.24
C ALA A 141 -19.60 -9.63 -0.74
N GLY A 142 -19.30 -10.73 -1.43
CA GLY A 142 -18.13 -11.58 -1.14
C GLY A 142 -16.80 -10.82 -1.27
N LEU A 143 -16.65 -9.97 -2.28
CA LEU A 143 -15.46 -9.12 -2.44
C LEU A 143 -15.33 -8.08 -1.33
N VAL A 144 -16.44 -7.41 -0.97
CA VAL A 144 -16.45 -6.44 0.14
C VAL A 144 -16.07 -7.12 1.46
N LYS A 145 -16.60 -8.32 1.72
CA LYS A 145 -16.25 -9.11 2.91
C LYS A 145 -14.75 -9.45 2.94
N LYS A 146 -14.22 -10.01 1.84
CA LYS A 146 -12.78 -10.33 1.72
C LYS A 146 -11.89 -9.09 1.88
N GLN A 147 -12.32 -7.95 1.33
CA GLN A 147 -11.62 -6.68 1.48
C GLN A 147 -11.54 -6.26 2.96
N ALA A 148 -12.64 -6.37 3.70
CA ALA A 148 -12.67 -6.06 5.14
C ALA A 148 -11.78 -7.02 5.96
N GLU A 149 -11.80 -8.31 5.63
CA GLU A 149 -10.93 -9.32 6.26
C GLU A 149 -9.45 -8.98 6.05
N ILE A 150 -9.05 -8.62 4.82
CA ILE A 150 -7.69 -8.20 4.50
C ILE A 150 -7.31 -6.92 5.25
N GLN A 151 -8.18 -5.92 5.28
CA GLN A 151 -7.94 -4.69 6.03
C GLN A 151 -7.76 -4.95 7.53
N GLY A 152 -8.58 -5.82 8.12
CA GLY A 152 -8.43 -6.25 9.50
C GLY A 152 -7.10 -6.95 9.77
N MET A 153 -6.63 -7.79 8.85
CA MET A 153 -5.31 -8.43 8.96
C MET A 153 -4.16 -7.42 8.89
N ILE A 154 -4.27 -6.40 8.03
CA ILE A 154 -3.26 -5.33 7.91
C ILE A 154 -3.15 -4.55 9.22
N LEU A 155 -4.28 -4.12 9.80
CA LEU A 155 -4.30 -3.39 11.07
C LEU A 155 -3.65 -4.19 12.21
N LYS A 156 -4.01 -5.47 12.35
CA LYS A 156 -3.38 -6.36 13.34
C LYS A 156 -1.87 -6.51 13.15
N ARG A 157 -1.39 -6.53 11.90
CA ARG A 157 0.05 -6.58 11.61
C ARG A 157 0.74 -5.26 11.99
N LEU A 158 0.10 -4.11 11.75
CA LEU A 158 0.64 -2.80 12.12
C LEU A 158 0.79 -2.65 13.64
N GLU A 159 -0.20 -3.11 14.41
CA GLU A 159 -0.11 -3.14 15.89
C GLU A 159 1.08 -3.98 16.37
N LYS A 160 1.25 -5.19 15.83
CA LYS A 160 2.40 -6.06 16.15
C LYS A 160 3.73 -5.42 15.81
N VAL A 161 3.82 -4.72 14.66
CA VAL A 161 5.05 -4.00 14.27
C VAL A 161 5.37 -2.89 15.28
N GLN A 162 4.36 -2.16 15.77
CA GLN A 162 4.56 -1.14 16.80
C GLN A 162 5.00 -1.74 18.14
N GLU A 163 4.45 -2.89 18.51
CA GLU A 163 4.86 -3.62 19.72
C GLU A 163 6.32 -4.07 19.65
N VAL A 164 6.71 -4.70 18.54
CA VAL A 164 8.11 -5.10 18.32
C VAL A 164 9.03 -3.89 18.34
N LYS A 165 8.64 -2.78 17.69
CA LYS A 165 9.43 -1.54 17.69
C LYS A 165 9.65 -1.00 19.11
N ARG A 166 8.62 -1.03 19.95
CA ARG A 166 8.72 -0.60 21.36
C ARG A 166 9.63 -1.51 22.17
N SER A 167 9.50 -2.83 21.99
CA SER A 167 10.34 -3.82 22.67
C SER A 167 11.83 -3.66 22.31
N VAL A 168 12.13 -3.47 21.01
CA VAL A 168 13.50 -3.20 20.54
C VAL A 168 14.07 -1.90 21.14
N GLN A 169 13.25 -0.85 21.23
CA GLN A 169 13.67 0.41 21.83
C GLN A 169 14.01 0.25 23.32
N LEU A 170 13.15 -0.43 24.09
CA LEU A 170 13.40 -0.68 25.51
C LEU A 170 14.65 -1.53 25.74
N SER A 171 14.84 -2.59 24.95
CA SER A 171 16.03 -3.43 25.02
C SER A 171 17.31 -2.65 24.70
N LYS A 172 17.24 -1.66 23.79
CA LYS A 172 18.38 -0.80 23.49
C LYS A 172 18.70 0.12 24.66
N GLU A 173 17.69 0.77 25.25
CA GLU A 173 17.88 1.64 26.42
C GLU A 173 18.41 0.88 27.63
N GLU A 174 18.00 -0.38 27.83
CA GLU A 174 18.55 -1.28 28.86
C GLU A 174 20.04 -1.56 28.62
N ALA A 175 20.41 -1.94 27.40
CA ALA A 175 21.79 -2.22 27.05
C ALA A 175 22.69 -0.99 27.21
N ASP A 176 22.19 0.20 26.85
CA ASP A 176 22.91 1.47 27.03
C ASP A 176 23.13 1.78 28.52
N ARG A 177 22.11 1.58 29.39
CA ARG A 177 22.24 1.76 30.85
C ARG A 177 23.23 0.80 31.49
N GLU A 178 23.23 -0.47 31.11
CA GLU A 178 24.18 -1.47 31.62
C GLU A 178 25.61 -1.12 31.21
N LEU A 179 25.81 -0.62 29.98
CA LEU A 179 27.10 -0.11 29.50
C LEU A 179 27.57 1.09 30.32
N GLU A 180 26.70 2.08 30.56
CA GLU A 180 27.01 3.26 31.37
C GLU A 180 27.34 2.88 32.82
N GLY A 181 26.56 1.97 33.43
CA GLY A 181 26.83 1.44 34.76
C GLY A 181 28.18 0.72 34.85
N GLY A 182 28.52 -0.08 33.83
CA GLY A 182 29.82 -0.72 33.72
C GLY A 182 30.97 0.29 33.62
N VAL A 183 30.84 1.32 32.76
CA VAL A 183 31.84 2.39 32.61
C VAL A 183 32.04 3.13 33.93
N GLN A 184 30.96 3.46 34.64
CA GLN A 184 31.05 4.14 35.93
C GLN A 184 31.77 3.28 36.98
N PHE A 185 31.45 1.98 37.06
CA PHE A 185 32.12 1.05 37.97
C PHE A 185 33.64 0.99 37.72
N PHE A 186 34.06 0.91 36.45
CA PHE A 186 35.49 0.91 36.11
C PHE A 186 36.15 2.26 36.41
N ALA A 187 35.46 3.37 36.20
CA ALA A 187 35.97 4.69 36.55
C ALA A 187 36.22 4.82 38.06
N ASP A 188 35.25 4.39 38.88
CA ASP A 188 35.34 4.41 40.35
C ASP A 188 36.50 3.54 40.86
N LEU A 189 36.68 2.36 40.25
CA LEU A 189 37.80 1.47 40.58
C LEU A 189 39.16 2.09 40.23
N MET A 190 39.28 2.70 39.05
CA MET A 190 40.51 3.37 38.63
C MET A 190 40.86 4.55 39.52
N ASP A 191 39.87 5.34 39.93
CA ASP A 191 40.06 6.48 40.82
C ASP A 191 40.53 6.01 42.21
N PHE A 192 39.92 4.94 42.74
CA PHE A 192 40.36 4.31 43.98
C PHE A 192 41.82 3.83 43.93
N LEU A 193 42.22 3.16 42.83
CA LEU A 193 43.60 2.71 42.66
C LEU A 193 44.59 3.89 42.57
N TYR A 194 44.21 4.98 41.90
CA TYR A 194 45.02 6.19 41.82
C TYR A 194 45.19 6.87 43.19
N GLN A 195 44.14 6.91 44.01
CA GLN A 195 44.24 7.43 45.38
C GLN A 195 45.19 6.61 46.24
N ILE A 196 45.19 5.27 46.11
CA ILE A 196 46.13 4.41 46.84
C ILE A 196 47.59 4.70 46.43
N THR A 197 47.87 4.85 45.14
CA THR A 197 49.23 5.11 44.65
C THR A 197 49.70 6.53 45.04
N ALA A 198 48.83 7.53 44.93
CA ALA A 198 49.10 8.90 45.39
C ALA A 198 49.38 8.95 46.90
N ASN A 199 48.60 8.23 47.71
CA ASN A 199 48.82 8.12 49.15
C ASN A 199 50.12 7.40 49.51
N LYS A 200 50.53 6.38 48.73
CA LYS A 200 51.86 5.77 48.88
C LYS A 200 52.97 6.75 48.53
N MET A 201 52.84 7.53 47.46
CA MET A 201 53.83 8.56 47.07
C MET A 201 53.94 9.68 48.10
N SER A 202 52.83 10.15 48.67
CA SER A 202 52.85 11.16 49.73
C SER A 202 53.46 10.62 51.03
N PHE A 203 53.22 9.36 51.37
CA PHE A 203 53.87 8.68 52.50
C PHE A 203 55.38 8.51 52.30
N CYS A 204 55.83 8.18 51.08
CA CYS A 204 57.26 8.12 50.73
C CYS A 204 57.93 9.51 50.68
N ASN A 205 57.20 10.58 50.36
CA ASN A 205 57.70 11.95 50.41
C ASN A 205 57.67 12.56 51.83
N GLY A 206 56.78 12.09 52.71
CA GLY A 206 56.63 12.55 54.09
C GLY A 206 57.52 11.84 55.10
N ARG A 207 57.92 10.58 54.85
CA ARG A 207 59.07 9.98 55.52
C ARG A 207 60.33 10.44 54.82
N SER A 208 61.32 10.83 55.61
CA SER A 208 62.63 11.25 55.18
C SER A 208 63.42 10.15 54.45
N CYS A 209 63.06 9.84 53.19
CA CYS A 209 63.96 9.13 52.28
C CYS A 209 65.27 9.94 52.03
N LYS A 210 65.29 11.23 52.39
CA LYS A 210 66.54 12.01 52.49
C LYS A 210 67.39 11.68 53.73
N GLU A 211 66.82 11.21 54.85
CA GLU A 211 67.62 10.94 56.06
C GLU A 211 68.08 9.48 56.16
N VAL A 212 67.30 8.51 55.66
CA VAL A 212 67.67 7.09 55.74
C VAL A 212 68.79 6.74 54.75
N CYS A 213 68.89 7.44 53.61
CA CYS A 213 70.00 7.23 52.66
C CYS A 213 71.32 7.90 53.11
N LEU A 214 71.24 9.01 53.87
CA LEU A 214 72.42 9.69 54.43
C LEU A 214 73.00 8.96 55.66
N GLN A 215 72.19 8.26 56.45
CA GLN A 215 72.69 7.45 57.58
C GLN A 215 73.41 6.17 57.15
N HIS A 216 73.03 5.56 56.01
CA HIS A 216 73.75 4.40 55.49
C HIS A 216 75.05 4.75 54.76
N PHE A 217 75.16 5.93 54.13
CA PHE A 217 76.39 6.35 53.44
C PHE A 217 77.48 6.88 54.40
N CYS A 218 77.10 7.46 55.55
CA CYS A 218 78.07 7.91 56.57
C CYS A 218 78.62 6.79 57.46
N SER A 219 77.98 5.61 57.50
CA SER A 219 78.45 4.49 58.34
C SER A 219 79.48 3.59 57.64
N SER A 220 79.76 3.81 56.34
CA SER A 220 80.72 3.03 55.55
C SER A 220 82.10 3.69 55.41
N HIS A 221 82.29 4.93 55.88
CA HIS A 221 83.53 5.70 55.71
C HIS A 221 84.27 6.05 57.00
N HIS A 222 83.96 5.37 58.12
CA HIS A 222 84.82 5.31 59.30
C HIS A 222 85.42 3.90 59.48
N ARG A 223 86.15 3.47 58.46
CA ARG A 223 87.29 2.57 58.63
C ARG A 223 88.43 3.04 57.75
#